data_AF-A0A2V8UP19-F1
#
_entry.id   AF-A0A2V8UP19-F1
#
_cell.length_a   1.000
_cell.length_b   1.000
_cell.length_c   1.000
_cell.angle_alpha   90.00
_cell.angle_beta   90.00
_cell.angle_gamma   90.00
#
_symmetry.space_group_name_H-M   'P 1'
#
loop_
_entity.id
_entity.type
_entity.pdbx_description
1 polymer ?
#
loop_
_entity_poly.entity_id
_entity_poly.type
_entity_poly.pdbx_seq_one_letter_code
_entity_poly.pdbx_strand_id
1 'polypeptide(L)'
;MMGRGWWLLCVLARGLEPAERKVVLGDLAESDEGVGAATCDLLGLIVRRQAGLWTVWRPWLALLGISGLAGVPLSRIAFSLNVDLGQQLMAYLKYGVHFETGVTPRQDMAFLLCLAVALLFWSWTCGFVLGSLSGRAVWLTWFVFYLIVQDSAWARLVLSGNIIVRDRRPLPLLMAAILPLSIATFLFSLSALCGMYLGVRRRALPLRPAYLLASAITILTILATWTSGWYETAHEIWSGGAWRGVSWPKRQLPFVLAGWPAAYLLATACRHTKERETI
;
A
#
# COMPACT_ATOMS: atom_id res chain seq x y z
N MET A 1 17.34 15.46 28.36
CA MET A 1 16.42 14.34 28.04
C MET A 1 15.77 14.61 26.69
N MET A 2 16.25 14.01 25.60
CA MET A 2 15.64 14.16 24.27
C MET A 2 14.31 13.39 24.24
N GLY A 3 13.22 14.10 24.51
CA GLY A 3 11.88 13.51 24.54
C GLY A 3 11.46 12.96 23.18
N ARG A 4 10.60 11.93 23.20
CA ARG A 4 10.01 11.28 22.00
C ARG A 4 9.44 12.28 20.97
N GLY A 5 9.02 13.46 21.42
CA GLY A 5 8.56 14.57 20.58
C GLY A 5 9.63 15.17 19.66
N TRP A 6 10.86 15.34 20.14
CA TRP A 6 11.96 15.88 19.32
C TRP A 6 12.38 14.90 18.22
N TRP A 7 12.27 13.60 18.50
CA TRP A 7 12.48 12.55 17.49
C TRP A 7 11.42 12.60 16.39
N LEU A 8 10.15 12.75 16.75
CA LEU A 8 9.05 12.94 15.79
C LEU A 8 9.26 14.19 14.93
N LEU A 9 9.64 15.32 15.53
CA LEU A 9 10.00 16.54 14.80
C LEU A 9 11.17 16.31 13.84
N CYS A 10 12.21 15.60 14.26
CA CYS A 10 13.34 15.26 13.39
C CYS A 10 12.97 14.32 12.24
N VAL A 11 11.99 13.43 12.44
CA VAL A 11 11.45 12.54 11.39
C VAL A 11 10.58 13.33 10.41
N LEU A 12 9.67 14.17 10.92
CA LEU A 12 8.80 15.01 10.10
C LEU A 12 9.60 16.05 9.31
N ALA A 13 10.63 16.65 9.91
CA ALA A 13 11.50 17.62 9.25
C ALA A 13 12.35 17.02 8.11
N ARG A 14 12.43 15.69 7.98
CA ARG A 14 13.02 15.06 6.77
C ARG A 14 12.14 15.24 5.53
N GLY A 15 10.89 15.70 5.69
CA GLY A 15 10.03 16.11 4.60
C GLY A 15 10.39 17.49 3.99
N LEU A 16 11.23 18.29 4.66
CA LEU A 16 11.69 19.61 4.20
C LEU A 16 13.08 19.55 3.56
N GLU A 17 13.46 20.60 2.82
CA GLU A 17 14.79 20.73 2.22
C GLU A 17 15.91 20.72 3.28
N PRO A 18 17.09 20.18 2.98
CA PRO A 18 18.17 20.07 3.97
C PRO A 18 18.64 21.40 4.56
N ALA A 19 18.55 22.48 3.77
CA ALA A 19 18.86 23.83 4.21
C ALA A 19 17.75 24.40 5.09
N GLU A 20 16.50 24.28 4.67
CA GLU A 20 15.33 24.75 5.42
C GLU A 20 15.11 23.96 6.70
N ARG A 21 15.40 22.66 6.70
CA ARG A 21 15.34 21.80 7.89
C ARG A 21 16.22 22.35 9.01
N LYS A 22 17.41 22.86 8.70
CA LYS A 22 18.31 23.41 9.72
C LYS A 22 17.78 24.74 10.25
N VAL A 23 17.22 25.56 9.38
CA VAL A 23 16.63 26.86 9.76
C VAL A 23 15.38 26.64 10.62
N VAL A 24 14.46 25.78 10.19
CA VAL A 24 13.20 25.51 10.90
C VAL A 24 13.43 24.75 12.21
N LEU A 25 14.39 23.80 12.27
CA LEU A 25 14.75 23.16 13.53
C LEU A 25 15.51 24.11 14.48
N GLY A 26 16.19 25.13 13.95
CA GLY A 26 16.81 26.20 14.74
C GLY A 26 15.77 27.13 15.34
N ASP A 27 14.85 27.63 14.50
CA ASP A 27 13.74 28.49 14.89
C ASP A 27 12.85 27.83 15.95
N LEU A 28 12.48 26.55 15.76
CA LEU A 28 11.72 25.78 16.74
C LEU A 28 12.49 25.43 18.02
N ALA A 29 13.83 25.43 17.98
CA ALA A 29 14.64 25.27 19.18
C ALA A 29 14.74 26.57 19.98
N GLU A 30 14.62 27.72 19.31
CA GLU A 30 14.66 29.06 19.92
C GLU A 30 13.29 29.50 20.46
N SER A 31 12.18 29.05 19.87
CA SER A 31 10.83 29.49 20.28
C SER A 31 10.30 28.90 21.60
N ASP A 32 10.96 27.91 22.21
CA ASP A 32 10.54 27.19 23.44
C ASP A 32 9.03 26.83 23.49
N GLU A 33 8.43 26.63 22.32
CA GLU A 33 7.01 26.32 22.21
C GLU A 33 6.74 24.85 22.53
N GLY A 34 5.56 24.59 23.07
CA GLY A 34 5.12 23.23 23.37
C GLY A 34 5.20 22.33 22.13
N VAL A 35 5.79 21.14 22.29
CA VAL A 35 6.04 20.14 21.22
C VAL A 35 4.84 19.92 20.28
N GLY A 36 3.61 20.03 20.78
CA GLY A 36 2.38 19.91 19.97
C GLY A 36 2.16 21.05 18.99
N ALA A 37 2.34 22.31 19.42
CA ALA A 37 2.18 23.49 18.57
C ALA A 37 3.25 23.52 17.47
N ALA A 38 4.50 23.29 17.86
CA ALA A 38 5.63 23.14 16.94
C ALA A 38 5.41 22.05 15.87
N THR A 39 4.75 20.94 16.23
CA THR A 39 4.43 19.86 15.29
C THR A 39 3.32 20.27 14.31
N CYS A 40 2.28 20.95 14.80
CA CYS A 40 1.19 21.45 13.96
C CYS A 40 1.66 22.51 12.96
N ASP A 41 2.55 23.42 13.38
CA ASP A 41 3.09 24.45 12.50
C ASP A 41 4.02 23.87 11.44
N LEU A 42 4.88 22.92 11.82
CA LEU A 42 5.72 22.18 10.88
C LEU A 42 4.85 21.41 9.86
N LEU A 43 3.80 20.71 10.32
CA LEU A 43 2.85 20.03 9.44
C LEU A 43 2.12 21.00 8.51
N GLY A 44 1.65 22.14 9.02
CA GLY A 44 0.99 23.17 8.23
C GLY A 44 1.88 23.73 7.14
N LEU A 45 3.17 23.94 7.44
CA LEU A 45 4.15 24.43 6.48
C LEU A 45 4.47 23.38 5.40
N ILE A 46 4.62 22.11 5.79
CA ILE A 46 4.77 20.98 4.85
C ILE A 46 3.56 20.89 3.93
N VAL A 47 2.34 20.95 4.48
CA VAL A 47 1.10 20.85 3.70
C VAL A 47 0.99 22.00 2.71
N ARG A 48 1.23 23.25 3.13
CA ARG A 48 1.16 24.41 2.21
C ARG A 48 2.17 24.32 1.07
N ARG A 49 3.41 23.90 1.36
CA ARG A 49 4.44 23.74 0.33
C ARG A 49 4.15 22.56 -0.61
N GLN A 50 3.65 21.45 -0.08
CA GLN A 50 3.25 20.32 -0.90
C GLN A 50 2.01 20.62 -1.74
N ALA A 51 1.05 21.38 -1.22
CA ALA A 51 -0.08 21.90 -1.99
C ALA A 51 0.36 22.82 -3.13
N GLY A 52 1.37 23.68 -2.89
CA GLY A 52 1.98 24.50 -3.94
C GLY A 52 2.60 23.66 -5.06
N LEU A 53 3.27 22.55 -4.74
CA LEU A 53 3.84 21.61 -5.71
C LEU A 53 2.79 20.75 -6.44
N TRP A 54 1.60 20.63 -5.86
CA TRP A 54 0.44 19.94 -6.43
C TRP A 54 -0.27 20.72 -7.53
N THR A 55 0.12 21.96 -7.78
CA THR A 55 -0.33 22.73 -8.96
C THR A 55 0.27 22.20 -10.26
N VAL A 56 1.37 21.45 -10.19
CA VAL A 56 1.99 20.80 -11.35
C VAL A 56 1.22 19.52 -11.69
N TRP A 57 1.05 19.21 -12.97
CA TRP A 57 0.26 18.06 -13.44
C TRP A 57 0.87 16.67 -13.15
N ARG A 58 2.20 16.58 -12.96
CA ARG A 58 2.93 15.29 -12.83
C ARG A 58 2.54 14.46 -11.59
N PRO A 59 2.42 15.03 -10.37
CA PRO A 59 1.93 14.31 -9.19
C PRO A 59 0.49 13.77 -9.36
N TRP A 60 -0.39 14.51 -10.04
CA TRP A 60 -1.75 14.08 -10.33
C TRP A 60 -1.79 12.88 -11.26
N LEU A 61 -0.98 12.86 -12.32
CA LEU A 61 -0.86 11.70 -13.21
C LEU A 61 -0.34 10.46 -12.47
N ALA A 62 0.68 10.63 -11.62
CA ALA A 62 1.20 9.53 -10.82
C ALA A 62 0.14 8.98 -9.87
N LEU A 63 -0.60 9.88 -9.21
CA LEU A 63 -1.63 9.51 -8.26
C LEU A 63 -2.83 8.86 -8.95
N LEU A 64 -3.35 9.42 -10.04
CA LEU A 64 -4.45 8.84 -10.80
C LEU A 64 -4.08 7.49 -11.43
N GLY A 65 -2.87 7.36 -11.98
CA GLY A 65 -2.39 6.10 -12.54
C GLY A 65 -2.25 5.01 -11.49
N ILE A 66 -1.56 5.31 -10.37
CA ILE A 66 -1.28 4.35 -9.30
C ILE A 66 -2.52 4.05 -8.48
N SER A 67 -3.27 5.07 -8.09
CA SER A 67 -4.49 4.89 -7.31
C SER A 67 -5.60 4.22 -8.13
N GLY A 68 -5.81 4.64 -9.37
CA GLY A 68 -6.87 4.09 -10.22
C GLY A 68 -6.62 2.65 -10.66
N LEU A 69 -5.44 2.37 -11.22
CA LEU A 69 -5.14 1.07 -11.81
C LEU A 69 -4.64 0.04 -10.80
N ALA A 70 -3.79 0.45 -9.85
CA ALA A 70 -3.19 -0.46 -8.86
C ALA A 70 -3.82 -0.35 -7.47
N GLY A 71 -4.34 0.82 -7.07
CA GLY A 71 -4.89 1.04 -5.73
C GLY A 71 -6.13 0.19 -5.44
N VAL A 72 -7.08 0.12 -6.38
CA VAL A 72 -8.29 -0.71 -6.24
C VAL A 72 -7.99 -2.21 -6.11
N PRO A 73 -7.17 -2.84 -6.98
CA PRO A 73 -6.82 -4.25 -6.81
C PRO A 73 -5.98 -4.50 -5.56
N LEU A 74 -5.03 -3.62 -5.20
CA LEU A 74 -4.29 -3.76 -3.93
C LEU A 74 -5.22 -3.70 -2.71
N SER A 75 -6.18 -2.79 -2.71
CA SER A 75 -7.20 -2.72 -1.66
C SER A 75 -8.01 -4.02 -1.59
N ARG A 76 -8.37 -4.63 -2.72
CA ARG A 76 -9.03 -5.96 -2.73
C ARG A 76 -8.18 -7.03 -2.10
N ILE A 77 -6.90 -7.10 -2.49
CA ILE A 77 -5.98 -8.12 -2.03
C ILE A 77 -5.70 -7.96 -0.53
N ALA A 78 -5.41 -6.74 -0.08
CA ALA A 78 -5.19 -6.45 1.34
C ALA A 78 -6.43 -6.73 2.19
N PHE A 79 -7.62 -6.41 1.67
CA PHE A 79 -8.87 -6.70 2.33
C PHE A 79 -9.13 -8.20 2.46
N SER A 80 -8.98 -8.97 1.37
CA SER A 80 -9.12 -10.44 1.40
C SER A 80 -8.18 -11.05 2.43
N LEU A 81 -6.90 -10.71 2.34
CA LEU A 81 -5.88 -11.20 3.27
C LEU A 81 -6.23 -10.90 4.73
N ASN A 82 -6.75 -9.71 5.03
CA ASN A 82 -7.14 -9.33 6.37
C ASN A 82 -8.35 -10.13 6.89
N VAL A 83 -9.37 -10.30 6.05
CA VAL A 83 -10.57 -11.07 6.39
C VAL A 83 -10.21 -12.54 6.60
N ASP A 84 -9.48 -13.14 5.66
CA ASP A 84 -9.10 -14.55 5.69
C ASP A 84 -8.21 -14.85 6.92
N LEU A 85 -7.19 -14.03 7.17
CA LEU A 85 -6.35 -14.14 8.38
C LEU A 85 -7.15 -13.92 9.66
N GLY A 86 -8.04 -12.92 9.67
CA GLY A 86 -8.87 -12.60 10.83
C GLY A 86 -9.80 -13.75 11.20
N GLN A 87 -10.45 -14.37 10.22
CA GLN A 87 -11.33 -15.53 10.41
C GLN A 87 -10.54 -16.74 10.92
N GLN A 88 -9.38 -17.04 10.33
CA GLN A 88 -8.55 -18.16 10.78
C GLN A 88 -8.00 -17.95 12.19
N LEU A 89 -7.49 -16.76 12.50
CA LEU A 89 -6.94 -16.46 13.81
C LEU A 89 -8.04 -16.50 14.88
N MET A 90 -9.22 -15.96 14.59
CA MET A 90 -10.36 -16.00 15.52
C MET A 90 -10.85 -17.43 15.74
N ALA A 91 -10.98 -18.23 14.68
CA ALA A 91 -11.38 -19.63 14.77
C ALA A 91 -10.38 -20.45 15.60
N TYR A 92 -9.09 -20.24 15.35
CA TYR A 92 -8.02 -20.91 16.07
C TYR A 92 -7.97 -20.50 17.55
N LEU A 93 -8.06 -19.20 17.85
CA LEU A 93 -8.02 -18.70 19.24
C LEU A 93 -9.25 -19.12 20.05
N LYS A 94 -10.43 -19.13 19.44
CA LYS A 94 -11.69 -19.39 20.15
C LYS A 94 -12.02 -20.88 20.26
N TYR A 95 -11.69 -21.65 19.24
CA TYR A 95 -12.13 -23.04 19.11
C TYR A 95 -10.97 -24.03 18.90
N GLY A 96 -9.74 -23.56 18.69
CA GLY A 96 -8.59 -24.43 18.41
C GLY A 96 -8.67 -25.15 17.07
N VAL A 97 -9.63 -24.81 16.21
CA VAL A 97 -9.88 -25.48 14.93
C VAL A 97 -9.64 -24.55 13.76
N HIS A 98 -9.33 -25.17 12.61
CA HIS A 98 -9.27 -24.48 11.33
C HIS A 98 -10.66 -24.01 10.92
N PHE A 99 -10.76 -22.79 10.37
CA PHE A 99 -12.02 -22.30 9.82
C PHE A 99 -12.37 -23.12 8.58
N GLU A 100 -13.57 -23.68 8.53
CA GLU A 100 -13.96 -24.55 7.40
C GLU A 100 -14.15 -23.72 6.11
N THR A 101 -13.10 -23.68 5.29
CA THR A 101 -13.08 -23.05 3.97
C THR A 101 -13.27 -24.06 2.84
N GLY A 102 -13.40 -25.36 3.17
CA GLY A 102 -13.41 -26.47 2.21
C GLY A 102 -12.04 -26.81 1.63
N VAL A 103 -10.98 -26.14 2.09
CA VAL A 103 -9.59 -26.31 1.66
C VAL A 103 -8.76 -26.89 2.81
N THR A 104 -7.68 -27.62 2.53
CA THR A 104 -6.83 -28.16 3.60
C THR A 104 -6.06 -27.02 4.30
N PRO A 105 -5.75 -27.15 5.60
CA PRO A 105 -5.02 -26.11 6.35
C PRO A 105 -3.66 -25.73 5.71
N ARG A 106 -2.99 -26.70 5.08
CA ARG A 106 -1.71 -26.48 4.39
C ARG A 106 -1.87 -25.62 3.14
N GLN A 107 -2.92 -25.86 2.35
CA GLN A 107 -3.22 -25.10 1.14
C GLN A 107 -3.64 -23.67 1.51
N ASP A 108 -4.42 -23.51 2.58
CA ASP A 108 -4.86 -22.20 3.05
C ASP A 108 -3.67 -21.34 3.52
N MET A 109 -2.78 -21.90 4.33
CA MET A 109 -1.54 -21.23 4.74
C MET A 109 -0.63 -20.91 3.55
N ALA A 110 -0.54 -21.79 2.54
CA ALA A 110 0.26 -21.53 1.35
C ALA A 110 -0.31 -20.37 0.51
N PHE A 111 -1.64 -20.30 0.37
CA PHE A 111 -2.32 -19.18 -0.28
C PHE A 111 -2.06 -17.87 0.46
N LEU A 112 -2.29 -17.85 1.78
CA LEU A 112 -2.09 -16.65 2.60
C LEU A 112 -0.64 -16.16 2.57
N LEU A 113 0.33 -17.07 2.67
CA LEU A 113 1.75 -16.71 2.59
C LEU A 113 2.09 -16.14 1.20
N CYS A 114 1.61 -16.79 0.14
CA CYS A 114 1.79 -16.30 -1.22
C CYS A 114 1.19 -14.90 -1.40
N LEU A 115 -0.04 -14.70 -0.91
CA LEU A 115 -0.76 -13.44 -1.01
C LEU A 115 -0.08 -12.33 -0.18
N ALA A 116 0.45 -12.65 1.01
CA ALA A 116 1.20 -11.72 1.84
C ALA A 116 2.50 -11.27 1.16
N VAL A 117 3.28 -12.22 0.63
CA VAL A 117 4.52 -11.92 -0.10
C VAL A 117 4.20 -11.09 -1.35
N ALA A 118 3.18 -11.48 -2.10
CA ALA A 118 2.78 -10.75 -3.29
C ALA A 118 2.32 -9.32 -2.97
N LEU A 119 1.54 -9.13 -1.90
CA LEU A 119 1.15 -7.81 -1.40
C LEU A 119 2.37 -6.96 -1.03
N LEU A 120 3.42 -7.53 -0.43
CA LEU A 120 4.65 -6.81 -0.13
C LEU A 120 5.32 -6.30 -1.42
N PHE A 121 5.50 -7.15 -2.43
CA PHE A 121 6.13 -6.76 -3.70
C PHE A 121 5.30 -5.76 -4.52
N TRP A 122 3.98 -5.95 -4.61
CA TRP A 122 3.08 -5.00 -5.27
C TRP A 122 3.00 -3.66 -4.54
N SER A 123 2.95 -3.69 -3.21
CA SER A 123 2.95 -2.46 -2.41
C SER A 123 4.25 -1.68 -2.57
N TRP A 124 5.38 -2.40 -2.52
CA TRP A 124 6.71 -1.80 -2.70
C TRP A 124 6.86 -1.14 -4.06
N THR A 125 6.42 -1.80 -5.14
CA THR A 125 6.47 -1.23 -6.50
C THR A 125 5.61 0.00 -6.65
N CYS A 126 4.37 -0.04 -6.15
CA CYS A 126 3.49 1.13 -6.15
C CYS A 126 4.13 2.29 -5.40
N GLY A 127 4.68 2.03 -4.21
CA GLY A 127 5.39 3.01 -3.41
C GLY A 127 6.60 3.59 -4.15
N PHE A 128 7.43 2.75 -4.77
CA PHE A 128 8.59 3.20 -5.52
C PHE A 128 8.21 4.10 -6.70
N VAL A 129 7.25 3.68 -7.52
CA VAL A 129 6.81 4.45 -8.69
C VAL A 129 6.24 5.79 -8.25
N LEU A 130 5.42 5.80 -7.18
CA LEU A 130 4.89 7.02 -6.57
C LEU A 130 6.04 7.94 -6.08
N GLY A 131 7.04 7.38 -5.42
CA GLY A 131 8.24 8.08 -4.97
C GLY A 131 9.04 8.71 -6.11
N SER A 132 9.26 7.95 -7.18
CA SER A 132 10.03 8.39 -8.35
C SER A 132 9.34 9.52 -9.14
N LEU A 133 8.01 9.49 -9.21
CA LEU A 133 7.20 10.43 -9.99
C LEU A 133 6.80 11.68 -9.20
N SER A 134 6.46 11.52 -7.91
CA SER A 134 5.94 12.62 -7.10
C SER A 134 7.05 13.53 -6.55
N GLY A 135 8.31 13.09 -6.55
CA GLY A 135 9.46 13.90 -6.15
C GLY A 135 9.28 14.58 -4.79
N ARG A 136 9.05 15.90 -4.79
CA ARG A 136 8.94 16.74 -3.58
C ARG A 136 7.55 16.68 -2.90
N ALA A 137 6.49 16.31 -3.63
CA ALA A 137 5.13 16.20 -3.08
C ALA A 137 4.81 14.79 -2.53
N VAL A 138 5.84 13.97 -2.31
CA VAL A 138 5.68 12.53 -2.10
C VAL A 138 4.82 12.19 -0.88
N TRP A 139 4.97 12.94 0.23
CA TRP A 139 4.25 12.65 1.47
C TRP A 139 2.75 12.91 1.33
N LEU A 140 2.36 14.03 0.72
CA LEU A 140 0.96 14.31 0.39
C LEU A 140 0.39 13.24 -0.55
N THR A 141 1.11 12.88 -1.63
CA THR A 141 0.63 11.85 -2.56
C THR A 141 0.53 10.47 -1.93
N TRP A 142 1.45 10.11 -1.03
CA TRP A 142 1.41 8.87 -0.30
C TRP A 142 0.26 8.84 0.69
N PHE A 143 0.02 9.94 1.41
CA PHE A 143 -1.10 10.04 2.33
C PHE A 143 -2.44 9.89 1.61
N VAL A 144 -2.61 10.57 0.47
CA VAL A 144 -3.80 10.44 -0.36
C VAL A 144 -3.92 9.02 -0.95
N PHE A 145 -2.81 8.42 -1.43
CA PHE A 145 -2.82 7.04 -1.92
C PHE A 145 -3.21 6.04 -0.83
N TYR A 146 -2.68 6.21 0.38
CA TYR A 146 -3.04 5.41 1.55
C TYR A 146 -4.53 5.55 1.89
N LEU A 147 -5.05 6.79 1.93
CA LEU A 147 -6.47 7.04 2.16
C LEU A 147 -7.33 6.37 1.10
N ILE A 148 -6.99 6.48 -0.20
CA ILE A 148 -7.80 5.86 -1.25
C ILE A 148 -7.80 4.32 -1.14
N VAL A 149 -6.66 3.70 -0.82
CA VAL A 149 -6.59 2.25 -0.62
C VAL A 149 -7.43 1.81 0.60
N GLN A 150 -7.42 2.61 1.66
CA GLN A 150 -8.17 2.35 2.89
C GLN A 150 -9.68 2.61 2.73
N ASP A 151 -10.08 3.75 2.16
CA ASP A 151 -11.46 4.12 1.89
C ASP A 151 -12.11 3.18 0.87
N SER A 152 -11.36 2.67 -0.11
CA SER A 152 -11.91 1.70 -1.07
C SER A 152 -12.22 0.33 -0.44
N ALA A 153 -11.66 0.01 0.73
CA ALA A 153 -12.06 -1.16 1.52
C ALA A 153 -13.34 -0.88 2.32
N TRP A 154 -13.41 0.29 2.98
CA TRP A 154 -14.58 0.74 3.73
C TRP A 154 -15.81 0.98 2.85
N ALA A 155 -15.65 1.70 1.75
CA ALA A 155 -16.69 1.92 0.76
C ALA A 155 -17.23 0.59 0.24
N ARG A 156 -16.38 -0.42 0.06
CA ARG A 156 -16.82 -1.74 -0.38
C ARG A 156 -17.66 -2.47 0.67
N LEU A 157 -17.28 -2.39 1.93
CA LEU A 157 -18.05 -2.95 3.04
C LEU A 157 -19.42 -2.28 3.22
N VAL A 158 -19.49 -0.97 2.99
CA VAL A 158 -20.75 -0.20 3.03
C VAL A 158 -21.61 -0.52 1.83
N LEU A 159 -21.05 -0.49 0.60
CA LEU A 159 -21.78 -0.84 -0.62
C LEU A 159 -22.22 -2.30 -0.67
N SER A 160 -21.45 -3.23 -0.08
CA SER A 160 -21.84 -4.64 -0.02
C SER A 160 -22.92 -4.92 1.01
N GLY A 161 -23.37 -3.93 1.79
CA GLY A 161 -24.39 -4.09 2.83
C GLY A 161 -23.93 -4.93 4.03
N ASN A 162 -22.65 -5.31 4.11
CA ASN A 162 -22.14 -6.18 5.17
C ASN A 162 -21.95 -5.45 6.49
N ILE A 163 -21.90 -4.11 6.47
CA ILE A 163 -21.84 -3.29 7.67
C ILE A 163 -23.07 -2.40 7.74
N ILE A 164 -23.97 -2.70 8.67
CA ILE A 164 -24.96 -1.74 9.15
C ILE A 164 -24.25 -0.89 10.19
N VAL A 165 -23.89 0.35 9.83
CA VAL A 165 -23.30 1.32 10.77
C VAL A 165 -24.37 1.68 11.80
N ARG A 166 -24.40 0.92 12.88
CA ARG A 166 -25.38 1.08 13.97
C ARG A 166 -24.96 2.15 14.97
N ASP A 167 -23.66 2.42 15.05
CA ASP A 167 -23.10 3.36 16.02
C ASP A 167 -22.82 4.73 15.40
N ARG A 168 -23.39 5.78 16.03
CA ARG A 168 -23.34 7.18 15.56
C ARG A 168 -22.08 7.94 16.00
N ARG A 169 -21.07 7.24 16.53
CA ARG A 169 -19.87 7.88 17.09
C ARG A 169 -18.81 8.06 16.00
N PRO A 170 -18.50 9.30 15.59
CA PRO A 170 -17.60 9.55 14.47
C PRO A 170 -16.14 9.25 14.80
N LEU A 171 -15.70 9.48 16.04
CA LEU A 171 -14.31 9.32 16.49
C LEU A 171 -13.70 7.93 16.28
N PRO A 172 -14.31 6.82 16.75
CA PRO A 172 -13.77 5.49 16.53
C PRO A 172 -13.77 5.09 15.05
N LEU A 173 -14.74 5.61 14.27
CA LEU A 173 -14.84 5.39 12.84
C LEU A 173 -13.70 6.12 12.08
N LEU A 174 -13.42 7.36 12.49
CA LEU A 174 -12.31 8.17 11.97
C LEU A 174 -10.95 7.57 12.35
N MET A 175 -10.81 7.05 13.57
CA MET A 175 -9.63 6.31 14.00
C MET A 175 -9.43 5.03 13.19
N ALA A 176 -10.49 4.26 12.94
CA ALA A 176 -10.42 3.04 12.13
C ALA A 176 -10.17 3.31 10.64
N ALA A 177 -10.58 4.49 10.15
CA ALA A 177 -10.30 4.95 8.80
C ALA A 177 -8.83 5.40 8.63
N ILE A 178 -8.19 5.93 9.68
CA ILE A 178 -6.84 6.50 9.57
C ILE A 178 -5.76 5.52 10.04
N LEU A 179 -5.98 4.78 11.14
CA LEU A 179 -4.95 3.90 11.70
C LEU A 179 -4.87 2.56 10.93
N PRO A 180 -3.66 2.06 10.67
CA PRO A 180 -3.44 0.73 10.10
C PRO A 180 -3.66 -0.34 11.18
N LEU A 181 -4.92 -0.51 11.60
CA LEU A 181 -5.29 -1.45 12.67
C LEU A 181 -5.15 -2.92 12.26
N SER A 182 -5.03 -3.20 10.95
CA SER A 182 -4.88 -4.57 10.45
C SER A 182 -3.44 -4.90 10.03
N ILE A 183 -3.09 -6.18 10.18
CA ILE A 183 -1.79 -6.72 9.77
C ILE A 183 -1.56 -6.45 8.27
N ALA A 184 -2.58 -6.64 7.43
CA ALA A 184 -2.51 -6.39 5.99
C ALA A 184 -2.20 -4.92 5.68
N THR A 185 -2.91 -3.98 6.30
CA THR A 185 -2.68 -2.53 6.13
C THR A 185 -1.30 -2.10 6.65
N PHE A 186 -0.82 -2.74 7.71
CA PHE A 186 0.52 -2.49 8.25
C PHE A 186 1.60 -2.99 7.27
N LEU A 187 1.51 -4.22 6.77
CA LEU A 187 2.44 -4.77 5.77
C LEU A 187 2.41 -3.94 4.48
N PHE A 188 1.22 -3.57 4.03
CA PHE A 188 1.04 -2.69 2.88
C PHE A 188 1.74 -1.34 3.11
N SER A 189 1.42 -0.61 4.18
CA SER A 189 1.96 0.73 4.43
C SER A 189 3.47 0.71 4.63
N LEU A 190 4.01 -0.25 5.39
CA LEU A 190 5.43 -0.40 5.61
C LEU A 190 6.18 -0.64 4.30
N SER A 191 5.70 -1.58 3.48
CA SER A 191 6.33 -1.91 2.20
C SER A 191 6.24 -0.74 1.19
N ALA A 192 5.09 -0.07 1.11
CA ALA A 192 4.90 1.11 0.28
C ALA A 192 5.82 2.27 0.70
N LEU A 193 5.96 2.52 2.01
CA LEU A 193 6.84 3.55 2.53
C LEU A 193 8.31 3.26 2.22
N CYS A 194 8.75 2.01 2.36
CA CYS A 194 10.10 1.59 1.99
C CYS A 194 10.36 1.80 0.49
N GLY A 195 9.41 1.39 -0.37
CA GLY A 195 9.49 1.60 -1.81
C GLY A 195 9.57 3.08 -2.17
N MET A 196 8.68 3.90 -1.59
CA MET A 196 8.63 5.35 -1.76
C MET A 196 9.94 6.01 -1.38
N TYR A 197 10.49 5.68 -0.21
CA TYR A 197 11.74 6.24 0.26
C TYR A 197 12.89 5.96 -0.72
N LEU A 198 12.94 4.74 -1.27
CA LEU A 198 13.93 4.40 -2.28
C LEU A 198 13.67 5.12 -3.61
N GLY A 199 12.41 5.26 -4.04
CA GLY A 199 12.03 5.96 -5.28
C GLY A 199 12.34 7.46 -5.26
N VAL A 200 12.21 8.10 -4.10
CA VAL A 200 12.61 9.50 -3.90
C VAL A 200 14.13 9.65 -3.99
N ARG A 201 14.88 8.71 -3.38
CA ARG A 201 16.36 8.70 -3.42
C ARG A 201 16.91 8.32 -4.80
N ARG A 202 16.24 7.40 -5.49
CA ARG A 202 16.64 6.84 -6.78
C ARG A 202 15.46 6.97 -7.74
N ARG A 203 15.53 7.97 -8.62
CA ARG A 203 14.51 8.20 -9.66
C ARG A 203 14.36 7.03 -10.63
N ALA A 204 15.38 6.20 -10.77
CA ALA A 204 15.37 4.98 -11.58
C ALA A 204 16.12 3.85 -10.88
N LEU A 205 15.64 2.62 -11.06
CA LEU A 205 16.32 1.40 -10.64
C LEU A 205 17.28 0.93 -11.76
N PRO A 206 18.42 0.31 -11.42
CA PRO A 206 19.24 -0.37 -12.40
C PRO A 206 18.48 -1.57 -13.01
N LEU A 207 18.89 -1.97 -14.21
CA LEU A 207 18.18 -2.97 -15.01
C LEU A 207 18.07 -4.35 -14.33
N ARG A 208 19.14 -4.80 -13.66
CA ARG A 208 19.16 -6.09 -12.94
C ARG A 208 18.08 -6.21 -11.86
N PRO A 209 18.00 -5.31 -10.86
CA PRO A 209 16.93 -5.40 -9.86
C PRO A 209 15.55 -5.13 -10.44
N ALA A 210 15.41 -4.29 -11.48
CA ALA A 210 14.13 -4.11 -12.16
C ALA A 210 13.62 -5.42 -12.80
N TYR A 211 14.52 -6.17 -13.44
CA TYR A 211 14.21 -7.48 -14.01
C TYR A 211 13.83 -8.52 -12.95
N LEU A 212 14.64 -8.64 -11.88
CA LEU A 212 14.36 -9.56 -10.78
C LEU A 212 12.99 -9.29 -10.13
N LEU A 213 12.65 -8.02 -9.97
CA LEU A 213 11.40 -7.60 -9.35
C LEU A 213 10.20 -7.85 -10.27
N ALA A 214 10.34 -7.62 -11.57
CA ALA A 214 9.31 -7.95 -12.55
C ALA A 214 9.10 -9.47 -12.68
N SER A 215 10.19 -10.27 -12.65
CA SER A 215 10.08 -11.73 -12.62
C SER A 215 9.42 -12.23 -11.34
N ALA A 216 9.75 -11.65 -10.18
CA ALA A 216 9.12 -12.01 -8.91
C ALA A 216 7.62 -11.70 -8.94
N ILE A 217 7.22 -10.52 -9.44
CA ILE A 217 5.81 -10.12 -9.54
C ILE A 217 5.03 -11.01 -10.49
N THR A 218 5.60 -11.39 -11.64
CA THR A 218 4.93 -12.29 -12.59
C THR A 218 4.78 -13.70 -12.02
N ILE A 219 5.81 -14.24 -11.37
CA ILE A 219 5.74 -15.54 -10.68
C ILE A 219 4.67 -15.50 -9.57
N LEU A 220 4.69 -14.48 -8.73
CA LEU A 220 3.71 -14.31 -7.64
C LEU A 220 2.29 -14.11 -8.17
N THR A 221 2.12 -13.44 -9.31
CA THR A 221 0.82 -13.30 -9.99
C THR A 221 0.28 -14.66 -10.42
N ILE A 222 1.12 -15.48 -11.06
CA ILE A 222 0.75 -16.83 -11.50
C ILE A 222 0.41 -17.70 -10.28
N LEU A 223 1.25 -17.66 -9.25
CA LEU A 223 1.09 -18.48 -8.05
C LEU A 223 -0.16 -18.09 -7.25
N ALA A 224 -0.42 -16.79 -7.07
CA ALA A 224 -1.63 -16.29 -6.40
C ALA A 224 -2.90 -16.65 -7.20
N THR A 225 -2.86 -16.55 -8.53
CA THR A 225 -3.98 -16.98 -9.38
C THR A 225 -4.21 -18.49 -9.26
N TRP A 226 -3.14 -19.28 -9.26
CA TRP A 226 -3.23 -20.74 -9.16
C TRP A 226 -3.80 -21.20 -7.83
N THR A 227 -3.26 -20.68 -6.73
CA THR A 227 -3.71 -20.99 -5.36
C THR A 227 -5.15 -20.51 -5.09
N SER A 228 -5.57 -19.37 -5.66
CA SER A 228 -6.99 -18.94 -5.59
C SER A 228 -7.94 -19.96 -6.24
N GLY A 229 -7.44 -20.78 -7.16
CA GLY A 229 -8.22 -21.83 -7.80
C GLY A 229 -8.70 -22.92 -6.84
N TRP A 230 -7.98 -23.17 -5.75
CA TRP A 230 -8.39 -24.15 -4.75
C TRP A 230 -9.70 -23.77 -4.07
N TYR A 231 -9.87 -22.49 -3.74
CA TYR A 231 -11.10 -21.99 -3.13
C TYR A 231 -12.28 -22.06 -4.10
N GLU A 232 -12.06 -21.73 -5.37
CA GLU A 232 -13.12 -21.81 -6.38
C GLU A 232 -13.62 -23.25 -6.57
N THR A 233 -12.70 -24.22 -6.60
CA THR A 233 -13.05 -25.65 -6.64
C THR A 233 -13.78 -26.09 -5.37
N ALA A 234 -13.33 -25.64 -4.20
CA ALA A 234 -14.00 -25.95 -2.93
C ALA A 234 -15.43 -25.38 -2.89
N HIS A 235 -15.63 -24.14 -3.33
CA HIS A 235 -16.96 -23.51 -3.41
C HIS A 235 -17.89 -24.22 -4.40
N GLU A 236 -17.37 -24.65 -5.56
CA GLU A 236 -18.15 -25.41 -6.54
C GLU A 236 -18.65 -26.73 -5.95
N ILE A 237 -17.77 -27.47 -5.26
CA ILE A 237 -18.13 -28.72 -4.57
C ILE A 237 -19.15 -28.48 -3.46
N TRP A 238 -18.90 -27.50 -2.58
CA TRP A 238 -19.78 -27.18 -1.45
C TRP A 238 -21.17 -26.70 -1.89
N SER A 239 -21.24 -25.98 -3.01
CA SER A 239 -22.51 -25.48 -3.56
C SER A 239 -23.33 -26.54 -4.30
N GLY A 240 -22.83 -27.77 -4.41
CA GLY A 240 -23.46 -28.82 -5.24
C GLY A 240 -23.59 -28.43 -6.72
N GLY A 241 -22.67 -27.57 -7.21
CA GLY A 241 -22.70 -27.06 -8.58
C GLY A 241 -23.58 -25.83 -8.83
N ALA A 242 -24.21 -25.27 -7.80
CA ALA A 242 -24.96 -24.01 -7.92
C ALA A 242 -24.04 -22.80 -8.18
N TRP A 243 -22.80 -22.85 -7.66
CA TRP A 243 -21.74 -21.88 -7.95
C TRP A 243 -20.79 -22.44 -9.00
N ARG A 244 -20.61 -21.72 -10.10
CA ARG A 244 -19.58 -22.02 -11.10
C ARG A 244 -18.36 -21.16 -10.84
N GLY A 245 -17.22 -21.81 -10.64
CA GLY A 245 -15.97 -21.12 -10.32
C GLY A 245 -15.61 -20.03 -11.34
N VAL A 246 -15.00 -18.95 -10.86
CA VAL A 246 -14.60 -17.84 -11.73
C VAL A 246 -13.54 -18.31 -12.73
N SER A 247 -13.77 -18.05 -14.01
CA SER A 247 -12.87 -18.42 -15.10
C SER A 247 -11.45 -17.87 -14.85
N TRP A 248 -10.42 -18.65 -15.21
CA TRP A 248 -9.02 -18.29 -15.02
C TRP A 248 -8.64 -16.86 -15.49
N PRO A 249 -9.06 -16.37 -16.67
CA PRO A 249 -8.72 -15.02 -17.12
C PRO A 249 -9.29 -13.92 -16.21
N LYS A 250 -10.51 -14.11 -15.70
CA LYS A 250 -11.15 -13.15 -14.78
C LYS A 250 -10.43 -13.10 -13.43
N ARG A 251 -9.84 -14.20 -12.98
CA ARG A 251 -9.02 -14.25 -11.76
C ARG A 251 -7.67 -13.55 -11.91
N GLN A 252 -7.10 -13.51 -13.11
CA GLN A 252 -5.82 -12.85 -13.38
C GLN A 252 -5.93 -11.32 -13.42
N LEU A 253 -7.06 -10.77 -13.87
CA LEU A 253 -7.27 -9.33 -14.03
C LEU A 253 -6.81 -8.47 -12.83
N PRO A 254 -7.22 -8.73 -11.59
CA PRO A 254 -6.79 -7.91 -10.45
C PRO A 254 -5.28 -7.94 -10.23
N PHE A 255 -4.62 -9.09 -10.46
CA PHE A 255 -3.19 -9.23 -10.28
C PHE A 255 -2.38 -8.59 -11.41
N VAL A 256 -2.85 -8.69 -12.65
CA VAL A 256 -2.24 -8.02 -13.81
C VAL A 256 -2.34 -6.49 -13.64
N LEU A 257 -3.49 -6.00 -13.21
CA LEU A 257 -3.67 -4.58 -12.88
C LEU A 257 -2.79 -4.16 -11.69
N ALA A 258 -2.57 -5.00 -10.68
CA ALA A 258 -1.60 -4.68 -9.63
C ALA A 258 -0.14 -4.69 -10.12
N GLY A 259 0.16 -5.39 -11.22
CA GLY A 259 1.52 -5.58 -11.76
C GLY A 259 2.02 -4.50 -12.72
N TRP A 260 1.17 -3.58 -13.20
CA TRP A 260 1.58 -2.53 -14.15
C TRP A 260 2.77 -1.65 -13.69
N PRO A 261 2.95 -1.32 -12.38
CA PRO A 261 4.09 -0.54 -11.93
C PRO A 261 5.43 -1.22 -12.22
N ALA A 262 5.46 -2.56 -12.27
CA ALA A 262 6.66 -3.31 -12.63
C ALA A 262 7.04 -3.12 -14.12
N ALA A 263 6.05 -3.04 -15.01
CA ALA A 263 6.28 -2.73 -16.41
C ALA A 263 6.84 -1.31 -16.61
N TYR A 264 6.34 -0.35 -15.82
CA TYR A 264 6.88 1.01 -15.80
C TYR A 264 8.35 1.05 -15.32
N LEU A 265 8.69 0.27 -14.29
CA LEU A 265 10.06 0.13 -13.80
C LEU A 265 11.02 -0.45 -14.86
N LEU A 266 10.57 -1.47 -15.59
CA LEU A 266 11.36 -2.04 -16.69
C LEU A 266 11.57 -1.04 -17.81
N ALA A 267 10.52 -0.33 -18.24
CA ALA A 267 10.60 0.65 -19.31
C ALA A 267 11.57 1.80 -18.96
N THR A 268 11.51 2.30 -17.71
CA THR A 268 12.40 3.36 -17.23
C THR A 268 13.85 2.89 -17.07
N ALA A 269 14.06 1.66 -16.58
CA ALA A 269 15.39 1.07 -16.47
C ALA A 269 16.05 0.85 -17.84
N CYS A 270 15.31 0.30 -18.82
CA CYS A 270 15.81 0.12 -20.19
C CYS A 270 16.22 1.44 -20.86
N ARG A 271 15.42 2.50 -20.67
CA ARG A 271 15.73 3.82 -21.19
C ARG A 271 17.03 4.38 -20.59
N HIS A 272 17.18 4.27 -19.27
CA HIS A 272 18.35 4.79 -18.57
C HIS A 272 19.64 4.02 -18.90
N THR A 273 19.56 2.73 -19.23
CA THR A 273 20.71 1.96 -19.73
C THR A 273 21.13 2.42 -21.13
N LYS A 274 20.18 2.60 -22.05
CA LYS A 274 20.47 3.11 -23.41
C LYS A 274 21.11 4.50 -23.40
N GLU A 275 20.66 5.38 -22.52
CA GLU A 275 21.24 6.73 -22.35
C GLU A 275 22.67 6.70 -21.77
N ARG A 276 23.08 5.61 -21.09
CA ARG A 276 24.46 5.42 -20.60
C ARG A 276 25.41 4.77 -21.61
N GLU A 277 24.88 4.03 -22.58
CA GLU A 277 25.68 3.39 -23.64
C GLU A 277 25.97 4.34 -24.81
N THR A 278 25.31 5.50 -24.85
CA THR A 278 25.42 6.52 -25.92
C THR A 278 26.32 7.70 -25.54
N ILE A 279 26.93 7.69 -24.35
CA ILE A 279 27.89 8.68 -23.83
C ILE A 279 29.24 7.98 -23.67
#